data_AF-A0A538Q1V5-F1
#
_entry.id   AF-A0A538Q1V5-F1
#
_cell.length_a   1.000
_cell.length_b   1.000
_cell.length_c   1.000
_cell.angle_alpha   90.00
_cell.angle_beta   90.00
_cell.angle_gamma   90.00
#
_symmetry.space_group_name_H-M   'P 1'
#
loop_
_entity.id
_entity.type
_entity.pdbx_description
1 polymer ?
#
loop_
_entity_poly.entity_id
_entity_poly.type
_entity_poly.pdbx_seq_one_letter_code
_entity_poly.pdbx_strand_id
1 'polypeptide(L)'
;MCRLDPQILRLQRLSDIARGTVSYDGVWAAACIVDIAASSCDRTELALSRLGERLCESFERGTVAAGGACSHDAECASNGCDYDSGCAGACCPGHCIASVSVGAGGECGTDRAVCEGNLVCTDGRCRRGYAAGEQCQLTGDCGEGLVCTGGTCGAPPRAGDACSEYGPGCATIGTSCQITGFDSQQHPIARCLPAADLGQPCRKFSGVNDRPPCKADAVCDLQQGICVALPGAGEDCPNLVCAPGAICRGVPEGAPTRNVCQALLPAGGHCTVAEQCASDICDRATQTCLASDAHVCSF
;
A
#
# COMPACT_ATOMS: atom_id res chain seq x y z
N MET A 1 -3.19 0.93 -4.08
CA MET A 1 -3.63 0.59 -2.71
C MET A 1 -2.86 -0.65 -2.30
N CYS A 2 -2.04 -0.57 -1.25
CA CYS A 2 -1.43 -1.75 -0.65
C CYS A 2 -2.56 -2.68 -0.18
N ARG A 3 -2.55 -3.91 -0.67
CA ARG A 3 -3.55 -4.93 -0.31
C ARG A 3 -3.14 -5.53 1.04
N LEU A 4 -3.90 -5.19 2.08
CA LEU A 4 -4.16 -6.11 3.18
C LEU A 4 -5.60 -6.58 2.98
N ASP A 5 -5.81 -7.89 2.83
CA ASP A 5 -7.14 -8.47 2.69
C ASP A 5 -7.93 -8.21 4.00
N PRO A 6 -9.02 -7.41 3.95
CA PRO A 6 -9.76 -7.00 5.15
C PRO A 6 -10.47 -8.15 5.88
N GLN A 7 -10.55 -9.35 5.28
CA GLN A 7 -11.21 -10.51 5.92
C GLN A 7 -10.24 -11.39 6.73
N ILE A 8 -8.97 -11.54 6.31
CA ILE A 8 -7.90 -12.28 7.02
C ILE A 8 -7.64 -11.66 8.39
N LEU A 9 -7.40 -10.34 8.37
CA LEU A 9 -7.12 -9.57 9.58
C LEU A 9 -8.26 -9.69 10.59
N ARG A 10 -9.51 -9.84 10.13
CA ARG A 10 -10.70 -9.81 10.98
C ARG A 10 -10.82 -11.04 11.88
N LEU A 11 -10.58 -12.26 11.39
CA LEU A 11 -10.76 -13.48 12.19
C LEU A 11 -9.57 -13.74 13.14
N GLN A 12 -8.34 -13.53 12.65
CA GLN A 12 -7.14 -13.64 13.49
C GLN A 12 -7.16 -12.61 14.63
N ARG A 13 -7.52 -11.34 14.35
CA ARG A 13 -7.72 -10.32 15.41
C ARG A 13 -8.72 -10.76 16.45
N LEU A 14 -9.87 -11.30 16.05
CA LEU A 14 -10.89 -11.75 16.99
C LEU A 14 -10.37 -12.88 17.88
N SER A 15 -9.53 -13.77 17.35
CA SER A 15 -8.83 -14.78 18.16
C SER A 15 -7.79 -14.16 19.10
N ASP A 16 -6.97 -13.23 18.62
CA ASP A 16 -5.95 -12.55 19.44
C ASP A 16 -6.55 -11.72 20.57
N ILE A 17 -7.69 -11.08 20.31
CA ILE A 17 -8.50 -10.38 21.32
C ILE A 17 -9.06 -11.38 22.33
N ALA A 18 -9.55 -12.53 21.87
CA ALA A 18 -10.06 -13.58 22.76
C ALA A 18 -8.94 -14.24 23.60
N ARG A 19 -7.74 -14.38 23.05
CA ARG A 19 -6.53 -14.85 23.76
C ARG A 19 -5.92 -13.79 24.66
N GLY A 20 -6.34 -12.54 24.50
CA GLY A 20 -5.80 -11.39 25.22
C GLY A 20 -4.40 -11.00 24.76
N THR A 21 -3.88 -11.56 23.66
CA THR A 21 -2.58 -11.19 23.06
C THR A 21 -2.68 -9.85 22.33
N VAL A 22 -3.88 -9.43 21.92
CA VAL A 22 -4.17 -8.09 21.39
C VAL A 22 -5.32 -7.47 22.18
N SER A 23 -5.18 -6.23 22.62
CA SER A 23 -6.31 -5.46 23.19
C SER A 23 -6.99 -4.63 22.11
N TYR A 24 -8.32 -4.69 22.03
CA TYR A 24 -9.12 -3.89 21.09
C TYR A 24 -9.98 -2.85 21.80
N ASP A 25 -9.88 -1.58 21.39
CA ASP A 25 -10.74 -0.49 21.85
C ASP A 25 -11.76 -0.12 20.76
N GLY A 26 -12.97 -0.68 20.88
CA GLY A 26 -14.04 -0.45 19.92
C GLY A 26 -14.62 0.97 19.94
N VAL A 27 -14.42 1.72 21.02
CA VAL A 27 -14.85 3.13 21.09
C VAL A 27 -13.91 4.00 20.27
N TRP A 28 -12.60 3.76 20.39
CA TRP A 28 -11.58 4.41 19.57
C TRP A 28 -11.68 4.02 18.10
N ALA A 29 -11.90 2.75 17.78
CA ALA A 29 -12.09 2.32 16.40
C ALA A 29 -13.31 2.99 15.74
N ALA A 30 -14.43 3.11 16.45
CA ALA A 30 -15.61 3.79 15.94
C ALA A 30 -15.37 5.29 15.73
N ALA A 31 -14.66 5.95 16.65
CA ALA A 31 -14.28 7.35 16.51
C ALA A 31 -13.36 7.57 15.30
N CYS A 32 -12.37 6.71 15.10
CA CYS A 32 -11.49 6.71 13.92
C CYS A 32 -12.29 6.63 12.60
N ILE A 33 -13.29 5.73 12.50
CA ILE A 33 -14.11 5.60 11.28
C ILE A 33 -14.89 6.88 11.00
N VAL A 34 -15.44 7.52 12.04
CA VAL A 34 -16.17 8.78 11.91
C VAL A 34 -15.24 9.91 11.48
N ASP A 35 -14.03 9.98 12.04
CA ASP A 35 -13.03 10.99 11.69
C ASP A 35 -12.52 10.81 10.25
N ILE A 36 -12.28 9.57 9.79
CA ILE A 36 -11.96 9.28 8.38
C ILE A 36 -13.10 9.73 7.47
N ALA A 37 -14.35 9.45 7.82
CA ALA A 37 -15.52 9.85 7.03
C ALA A 37 -15.71 11.38 6.98
N ALA A 38 -15.25 12.10 7.99
CA ALA A 38 -15.27 13.56 8.07
C ALA A 38 -14.00 14.23 7.47
N SER A 39 -12.97 13.45 7.13
CA SER A 39 -11.69 13.93 6.59
C SER A 39 -11.82 14.38 5.14
N SER A 40 -10.98 15.32 4.72
CA SER A 40 -10.89 15.72 3.31
C SER A 40 -10.11 14.68 2.49
N CYS A 41 -10.39 14.60 1.18
CA CYS A 41 -9.67 13.74 0.24
C CYS A 41 -8.32 14.33 -0.24
N ASP A 42 -7.77 15.35 0.46
CA ASP A 42 -6.47 15.93 0.16
C ASP A 42 -5.36 15.12 0.86
N ARG A 43 -4.45 14.50 0.09
CA ARG A 43 -3.33 13.71 0.64
C ARG A 43 -2.27 14.55 1.33
N THR A 44 -2.23 15.88 1.15
CA THR A 44 -1.43 16.73 2.06
C THR A 44 -2.02 16.70 3.46
N GLU A 45 -3.36 16.71 3.58
CA GLU A 45 -4.03 16.49 4.85
C GLU A 45 -3.95 15.03 5.28
N LEU A 46 -4.03 14.01 4.43
CA LEU A 46 -3.79 12.62 4.89
C LEU A 46 -2.33 12.39 5.33
N ALA A 47 -1.34 13.02 4.70
CA ALA A 47 0.06 12.90 5.06
C ALA A 47 0.47 13.80 6.25
N LEU A 48 -0.28 14.88 6.52
CA LEU A 48 -0.28 15.62 7.80
C LEU A 48 -1.15 14.90 8.85
N SER A 49 -2.10 14.07 8.41
CA SER A 49 -2.92 13.20 9.24
C SER A 49 -2.18 11.90 9.51
N ARG A 50 -1.00 12.03 10.13
CA ARG A 50 -0.71 11.15 11.26
C ARG A 50 -1.69 11.35 12.42
N LEU A 51 -2.78 12.10 12.27
CA LEU A 51 -4.01 11.88 13.01
C LEU A 51 -4.75 10.62 12.52
N GLY A 52 -4.77 10.28 11.23
CA GLY A 52 -5.28 8.98 10.77
C GLY A 52 -4.41 7.81 11.24
N GLU A 53 -3.09 7.94 11.14
CA GLU A 53 -2.17 6.97 11.76
C GLU A 53 -2.27 7.03 13.30
N ARG A 54 -2.13 8.16 14.01
CA ARG A 54 -2.22 8.15 15.50
C ARG A 54 -3.62 7.88 16.09
N LEU A 55 -4.72 8.21 15.39
CA LEU A 55 -6.11 7.94 15.85
C LEU A 55 -6.57 6.53 15.48
N CYS A 56 -5.98 5.89 14.45
CA CYS A 56 -6.33 4.54 14.01
C CYS A 56 -5.23 3.48 14.20
N GLU A 57 -4.01 3.85 14.63
CA GLU A 57 -2.93 2.90 14.97
C GLU A 57 -3.08 2.35 16.40
N SER A 58 -4.01 2.87 17.20
CA SER A 58 -4.03 2.64 18.65
C SER A 58 -5.26 1.91 19.18
N PHE A 59 -6.21 1.53 18.31
CA PHE A 59 -7.34 0.72 18.75
C PHE A 59 -6.97 -0.76 18.92
N GLU A 60 -5.86 -1.22 18.33
CA GLU A 60 -5.27 -2.53 18.58
C GLU A 60 -3.89 -2.37 19.17
N ARG A 61 -3.65 -3.00 20.32
CA ARG A 61 -2.34 -2.99 20.96
C ARG A 61 -1.95 -4.42 21.29
N GLY A 62 -0.83 -4.86 20.73
CA GLY A 62 -0.19 -6.09 21.16
C GLY A 62 0.15 -6.02 22.64
N THR A 63 -0.05 -7.12 23.34
CA THR A 63 0.16 -7.21 24.79
C THR A 63 1.33 -8.13 25.13
N VAL A 64 1.82 -8.91 24.15
CA VAL A 64 2.94 -9.82 24.33
C VAL A 64 4.22 -9.00 24.44
N ALA A 65 4.89 -9.11 25.59
CA ALA A 65 6.15 -8.42 25.84
C ALA A 65 7.29 -8.99 24.99
N ALA A 66 8.38 -8.23 24.86
CA ALA A 66 9.59 -8.70 24.18
C ALA A 66 10.08 -10.04 24.76
N GLY A 67 10.43 -10.97 23.87
CA GLY A 67 10.78 -12.35 24.18
C GLY A 67 9.60 -13.30 24.34
N GLY A 68 8.35 -12.80 24.38
CA GLY A 68 7.15 -13.64 24.39
C GLY A 68 6.86 -14.26 23.02
N ALA A 69 6.20 -15.41 23.00
CA ALA A 69 5.83 -16.09 21.76
C ALA A 69 4.78 -15.28 20.98
N CYS A 70 4.94 -15.21 19.66
CA CYS A 70 4.01 -14.56 18.76
C CYS A 70 3.81 -15.40 17.50
N SER A 71 2.64 -15.28 16.89
CA SER A 71 2.37 -15.74 15.52
C SER A 71 2.32 -14.61 14.50
N HIS A 72 2.12 -13.38 14.98
CA HIS A 72 1.99 -12.18 14.17
C HIS A 72 2.57 -10.97 14.89
N ASP A 73 3.06 -10.00 14.11
CA ASP A 73 3.65 -8.77 14.62
C ASP A 73 2.71 -8.02 15.57
N ALA A 74 1.41 -7.99 15.24
CA ALA A 74 0.39 -7.28 16.00
C ALA A 74 0.16 -7.81 17.42
N GLU A 75 0.53 -9.07 17.71
CA GLU A 75 0.44 -9.65 19.07
C GLU A 75 1.48 -9.02 20.01
N CYS A 76 2.59 -8.56 19.44
CA CYS A 76 3.69 -7.99 20.18
C CYS A 76 3.42 -6.54 20.54
N ALA A 77 3.70 -6.16 21.79
CA ALA A 77 3.66 -4.76 22.22
C ALA A 77 4.57 -3.85 21.37
N SER A 78 5.57 -4.46 20.72
CA SER A 78 6.51 -3.83 19.81
C SER A 78 6.03 -3.72 18.36
N ASN A 79 4.93 -4.39 17.99
CA ASN A 79 4.50 -4.60 16.62
C ASN A 79 5.57 -5.28 15.72
N GLY A 80 6.32 -6.24 16.28
CA GLY A 80 7.30 -7.02 15.53
C GLY A 80 7.51 -8.39 16.13
N CYS A 81 7.34 -9.43 15.31
CA CYS A 81 7.59 -10.82 15.63
C CYS A 81 8.83 -11.32 14.88
N ASP A 82 9.85 -11.80 15.59
CA ASP A 82 11.00 -12.46 14.98
C ASP A 82 10.62 -13.90 14.68
N TYR A 83 10.39 -14.22 13.40
CA TYR A 83 10.01 -15.57 12.98
C TYR A 83 11.24 -16.46 12.88
N ASP A 84 11.13 -17.70 13.39
CA ASP A 84 12.21 -18.68 13.27
C ASP A 84 12.56 -18.96 11.79
N SER A 85 13.84 -18.78 11.46
CA SER A 85 14.35 -18.97 10.10
C SER A 85 14.17 -20.42 9.65
N GLY A 86 13.23 -20.65 8.73
CA GLY A 86 12.88 -21.98 8.24
C GLY A 86 11.37 -22.21 8.14
N CYS A 87 10.57 -21.34 8.73
CA CYS A 87 9.14 -21.33 8.53
C CYS A 87 8.75 -20.42 7.34
N ALA A 88 8.00 -20.97 6.38
CA ALA A 88 7.49 -20.25 5.22
C ALA A 88 5.97 -20.44 5.13
N GLY A 89 5.20 -19.64 5.86
CA GLY A 89 3.74 -19.70 5.89
C GLY A 89 3.12 -18.77 6.93
N ALA A 90 1.79 -18.72 7.01
CA ALA A 90 1.05 -17.74 7.81
C ALA A 90 0.76 -18.14 9.28
N CYS A 91 1.57 -19.02 9.87
CA CYS A 91 1.58 -19.30 11.33
C CYS A 91 2.97 -19.69 11.80
N CYS A 92 3.95 -18.85 11.52
CA CYS A 92 5.30 -19.11 12.00
C CYS A 92 5.39 -18.75 13.48
N PRO A 93 5.73 -19.71 14.36
CA PRO A 93 6.07 -19.35 15.72
C PRO A 93 7.31 -18.44 15.65
N GLY A 94 7.17 -17.30 16.31
CA GLY A 94 8.24 -16.34 16.48
C GLY A 94 8.26 -15.82 17.90
N HIS A 95 9.18 -14.91 18.18
CA HIS A 95 9.27 -14.24 19.46
C HIS A 95 9.21 -12.73 19.27
N CYS A 96 8.42 -12.06 20.11
CA CYS A 96 8.27 -10.63 20.04
C CYS A 96 9.63 -9.97 20.23
N ILE A 97 10.05 -9.18 19.26
CA ILE A 97 11.26 -8.39 19.42
C ILE A 97 10.97 -7.21 20.32
N ALA A 98 11.99 -6.71 21.02
CA ALA A 98 11.92 -5.34 21.48
C ALA A 98 12.03 -4.46 20.25
N SER A 99 10.96 -3.76 19.85
CA SER A 99 11.14 -2.64 18.92
C SER A 99 11.80 -1.53 19.71
N VAL A 100 13.02 -1.21 19.30
CA VAL A 100 13.76 -0.12 19.92
C VAL A 100 13.38 1.11 19.11
N SER A 101 12.48 1.90 19.68
CA SER A 101 12.33 3.28 19.22
C SER A 101 13.69 3.94 19.42
N VAL A 102 14.31 4.32 18.32
CA VAL A 102 15.66 4.89 18.34
C VAL A 102 15.56 6.39 18.11
N GLY A 103 16.10 7.15 19.07
CA GLY A 103 16.20 8.59 18.99
C GLY A 103 17.15 9.05 17.89
N ALA A 104 17.33 10.37 17.78
CA ALA A 104 18.18 10.98 16.77
C ALA A 104 19.62 10.42 16.82
N GLY A 105 20.13 10.02 15.67
CA GLY A 105 21.45 9.40 15.50
C GLY A 105 21.49 7.89 15.76
N GLY A 106 20.41 7.28 16.23
CA GLY A 106 20.29 5.84 16.40
C GLY A 106 20.23 5.10 15.06
N GLU A 107 20.63 3.84 15.05
CA GLU A 107 20.64 2.99 13.85
C GLU A 107 19.21 2.56 13.48
N CYS A 108 18.90 2.57 12.18
CA CYS A 108 17.60 2.20 11.64
C CYS A 108 17.75 1.48 10.30
N GLY A 109 16.64 1.05 9.70
CA GLY A 109 16.65 0.32 8.44
C GLY A 109 16.91 -1.19 8.62
N THR A 110 16.84 -1.65 9.87
CA THR A 110 16.63 -3.06 10.22
C THR A 110 15.20 -3.23 10.70
N ASP A 111 14.66 -4.45 10.61
CA ASP A 111 13.30 -4.78 11.04
C ASP A 111 13.04 -4.52 12.55
N ARG A 112 14.09 -4.18 13.31
CA ARG A 112 14.07 -4.03 14.77
C ARG A 112 14.12 -2.59 15.28
N ALA A 113 14.47 -1.62 14.43
CA ALA A 113 14.75 -0.24 14.85
C ALA A 113 13.98 0.79 14.01
N VAL A 114 12.98 1.41 14.63
CA VAL A 114 12.14 2.45 14.03
C VAL A 114 12.49 3.79 14.64
N CYS A 115 12.57 4.81 13.80
CA CYS A 115 12.91 6.15 14.24
C CYS A 115 11.80 6.79 15.08
N GLU A 116 12.18 7.36 16.22
CA GLU A 116 11.23 8.02 17.12
C GLU A 116 10.56 9.26 16.49
N GLY A 117 9.24 9.35 16.62
CA GLY A 117 8.47 10.54 16.26
C GLY A 117 8.59 10.96 14.79
N ASN A 118 9.21 12.12 14.55
CA ASN A 118 9.30 12.75 13.22
C ASN A 118 10.66 12.51 12.56
N LEU A 119 11.42 11.56 13.09
CA LEU A 119 12.72 11.17 12.54
C LEU A 119 12.50 10.21 11.37
N VAL A 120 13.37 10.31 10.36
CA VAL A 120 13.36 9.49 9.17
C VAL A 120 14.65 8.69 9.10
N CYS A 121 14.56 7.47 8.56
CA CYS A 121 15.72 6.62 8.38
C CYS A 121 16.51 7.03 7.14
N THR A 122 17.65 7.68 7.34
CA THR A 122 18.53 8.13 6.26
C THR A 122 19.93 7.58 6.51
N ASP A 123 20.48 6.89 5.52
CA ASP A 123 21.78 6.20 5.60
C ASP A 123 21.89 5.26 6.83
N GLY A 124 20.82 4.53 7.11
CA GLY A 124 20.75 3.62 8.26
C GLY A 124 20.77 4.32 9.62
N ARG A 125 20.49 5.63 9.69
CA ARG A 125 20.33 6.36 10.94
C ARG A 125 19.09 7.24 11.00
N CYS A 126 18.50 7.32 12.19
CA CYS A 126 17.38 8.19 12.46
C CYS A 126 17.83 9.63 12.52
N ARG A 127 17.39 10.42 11.55
CA ARG A 127 17.70 11.84 11.47
C ARG A 127 16.41 12.61 11.37
N ARG A 128 16.44 13.90 11.68
CA ARG A 128 15.32 14.77 11.38
C ARG A 128 15.11 14.73 9.86
N GLY A 129 13.88 14.44 9.43
CA GLY A 129 13.52 14.58 8.01
C GLY A 129 13.64 16.04 7.57
N TYR A 130 14.04 16.24 6.32
CA TYR A 130 14.26 17.57 5.75
C TYR A 130 12.97 18.38 5.72
N ALA A 131 13.02 19.58 6.29
CA ALA A 131 11.93 20.53 6.33
C ALA A 131 11.60 21.10 4.94
N ALA A 132 10.45 21.76 4.83
CA ALA A 132 10.08 22.43 3.59
C ALA A 132 11.16 23.46 3.18
N GLY A 133 11.59 23.41 1.92
CA GLY A 133 12.67 24.23 1.37
C GLY A 133 14.07 23.62 1.49
N GLU A 134 14.25 22.52 2.22
CA GLU A 134 15.54 21.82 2.29
C GLU A 134 15.75 20.87 1.09
N GLN A 135 17.02 20.65 0.72
CA GLN A 135 17.37 19.81 -0.43
C GLN A 135 17.16 18.33 -0.14
N CYS A 136 16.65 17.60 -1.12
CA CYS A 136 16.38 16.17 -1.05
C CYS A 136 16.78 15.47 -2.34
N GLN A 137 16.96 14.16 -2.26
CA GLN A 137 17.11 13.29 -3.43
C GLN A 137 15.87 12.41 -3.61
N LEU A 138 15.30 11.94 -2.50
CA LEU A 138 14.15 11.07 -2.44
C LEU A 138 13.08 11.68 -1.56
N THR A 139 11.81 11.35 -1.84
CA THR A 139 10.68 11.74 -0.98
C THR A 139 10.86 11.25 0.46
N GLY A 140 11.49 10.09 0.63
CA GLY A 140 11.82 9.56 1.95
C GLY A 140 12.84 10.40 2.73
N ASP A 141 13.52 11.37 2.13
CA ASP A 141 14.41 12.25 2.89
C ASP A 141 13.64 13.36 3.62
N CYS A 142 12.45 13.68 3.12
CA CYS A 142 11.65 14.78 3.61
C CYS A 142 10.96 14.44 4.92
N GLY A 143 10.73 15.47 5.73
CA GLY A 143 9.90 15.38 6.91
C GLY A 143 8.48 14.94 6.56
N GLU A 144 7.75 14.48 7.56
CA GLU A 144 6.36 14.06 7.46
C GLU A 144 5.49 15.04 6.66
N GLY A 145 4.63 14.51 5.79
CA GLY A 145 3.72 15.32 4.95
C GLY A 145 4.38 16.02 3.76
N LEU A 146 5.71 15.94 3.64
CA LEU A 146 6.48 16.55 2.57
C LEU A 146 6.96 15.51 1.57
N VAL A 147 7.22 15.98 0.35
CA VAL A 147 7.69 15.16 -0.74
C VAL A 147 8.82 15.86 -1.49
N CYS A 148 9.70 15.08 -2.12
CA CYS A 148 10.82 15.63 -2.84
C CYS A 148 10.41 16.01 -4.26
N THR A 149 10.33 17.32 -4.54
CA THR A 149 9.97 17.83 -5.87
C THR A 149 11.03 18.81 -6.33
N GLY A 150 11.61 18.58 -7.51
CA GLY A 150 12.69 19.42 -8.03
C GLY A 150 13.91 19.49 -7.11
N GLY A 151 14.18 18.41 -6.37
CA GLY A 151 15.30 18.33 -5.42
C GLY A 151 15.08 19.11 -4.12
N THR A 152 13.85 19.55 -3.83
CA THR A 152 13.52 20.28 -2.60
C THR A 152 12.29 19.67 -1.92
N CYS A 153 12.33 19.56 -0.60
CA CYS A 153 11.18 19.10 0.18
C CYS A 153 10.09 20.16 0.19
N GLY A 154 8.86 19.75 -0.08
CA GLY A 154 7.71 20.64 -0.07
C GLY A 154 6.41 19.86 0.05
N ALA A 155 5.29 20.56 0.22
CA ALA A 155 3.99 19.90 0.18
C ALA A 155 3.77 19.27 -1.21
N PRO A 156 3.16 18.08 -1.31
CA PRO A 156 2.80 17.51 -2.59
C PRO A 156 1.89 18.44 -3.41
N PRO A 157 2.04 18.47 -4.75
CA PRO A 157 1.33 19.39 -5.61
C PRO A 157 -0.19 19.14 -5.55
N ARG A 158 -0.97 20.22 -5.39
CA ARG A 158 -2.44 20.15 -5.37
C ARG A 158 -3.02 20.18 -6.77
N ALA A 159 -4.33 19.97 -6.87
CA ALA A 159 -5.05 20.12 -8.13
C ALA A 159 -4.74 21.48 -8.80
N GLY A 160 -4.29 21.44 -10.05
CA GLY A 160 -3.87 22.60 -10.85
C GLY A 160 -2.36 22.91 -10.79
N ASP A 161 -1.66 22.48 -9.75
CA ASP A 161 -0.24 22.76 -9.56
C ASP A 161 0.63 22.01 -10.56
N ALA A 162 1.82 22.56 -10.83
CA ALA A 162 2.84 21.87 -11.60
C ALA A 162 3.29 20.60 -10.85
N CYS A 163 3.49 19.53 -11.60
CA CYS A 163 3.94 18.25 -11.06
C CYS A 163 5.01 17.62 -11.96
N SER A 164 5.70 16.62 -11.44
CA SER A 164 6.63 15.79 -12.20
C SER A 164 6.03 14.40 -12.38
N GLU A 165 6.13 13.85 -13.60
CA GLU A 165 5.65 12.48 -13.91
C GLU A 165 6.36 11.42 -13.07
N TYR A 166 7.65 11.62 -12.78
CA TYR A 166 8.46 10.77 -11.90
C TYR A 166 8.43 11.22 -10.44
N GLY A 167 7.59 12.21 -10.14
CA GLY A 167 7.43 12.74 -8.80
C GLY A 167 6.56 11.86 -7.89
N PRO A 168 6.39 12.29 -6.64
CA PRO A 168 5.59 11.62 -5.60
C PRO A 168 4.08 11.51 -5.87
N GLY A 169 3.62 11.97 -7.04
CA GLY A 169 2.21 12.07 -7.40
C GLY A 169 1.53 13.33 -6.85
N CYS A 170 0.23 13.45 -7.12
CA CYS A 170 -0.59 14.59 -6.72
C CYS A 170 -1.20 14.41 -5.33
N ALA A 171 -1.36 15.51 -4.61
CA ALA A 171 -1.99 15.54 -3.30
C ALA A 171 -3.47 15.13 -3.37
N THR A 172 -4.24 15.63 -4.33
CA THR A 172 -5.68 15.37 -4.33
C THR A 172 -6.01 13.96 -4.84
N ILE A 173 -6.77 13.16 -4.09
CA ILE A 173 -7.25 11.85 -4.55
C ILE A 173 -8.08 12.03 -5.83
N GLY A 174 -7.91 11.11 -6.79
CA GLY A 174 -8.59 11.19 -8.08
C GLY A 174 -7.98 12.22 -9.02
N THR A 175 -6.83 12.83 -8.67
CA THR A 175 -6.00 13.57 -9.61
C THR A 175 -4.74 12.79 -9.96
N SER A 176 -4.23 13.03 -11.16
CA SER A 176 -3.00 12.45 -11.67
C SER A 176 -2.12 13.54 -12.27
N CYS A 177 -0.80 13.29 -12.31
CA CYS A 177 0.11 14.19 -12.99
C CYS A 177 -0.02 14.01 -14.50
N GLN A 178 -0.55 15.03 -15.20
CA GLN A 178 -0.87 14.97 -16.62
C GLN A 178 -0.04 15.99 -17.38
N ILE A 179 0.57 15.57 -18.49
CA ILE A 179 1.36 16.45 -19.35
C ILE A 179 0.41 17.38 -20.13
N THR A 180 0.54 18.68 -19.88
CA THR A 180 -0.28 19.75 -20.49
C THR A 180 0.44 20.48 -21.63
N GLY A 181 1.75 20.31 -21.78
CA GLY A 181 2.54 21.03 -22.77
C GLY A 181 4.01 20.64 -22.78
N PHE A 182 4.77 21.30 -23.64
CA PHE A 182 6.23 21.34 -23.59
C PHE A 182 6.68 22.80 -23.49
N ASP A 183 7.77 23.06 -22.76
CA ASP A 183 8.41 24.37 -22.77
C ASP A 183 9.20 24.60 -24.09
N SER A 184 9.84 25.77 -24.22
CA SER A 184 10.65 26.11 -25.40
C SER A 184 11.88 25.21 -25.60
N GLN A 185 12.26 24.44 -24.59
CA GLN A 185 13.37 23.49 -24.61
C GLN A 185 12.90 22.02 -24.73
N GLN A 186 11.62 21.80 -25.02
CA GLN A 186 10.98 20.47 -25.12
C GLN A 186 10.92 19.69 -23.80
N HIS A 187 10.99 20.36 -22.64
CA HIS A 187 10.71 19.70 -21.37
C HIS A 187 9.19 19.61 -21.12
N PRO A 188 8.68 18.47 -20.65
CA PRO A 188 7.25 18.29 -20.41
C PRO A 188 6.78 19.21 -19.27
N ILE A 189 5.70 19.93 -19.52
CA ILE A 189 4.98 20.73 -18.53
C ILE A 189 3.80 19.88 -18.07
N ALA A 190 3.85 19.36 -16.84
CA ALA A 190 2.77 18.57 -16.28
C ALA A 190 2.06 19.28 -15.11
N ARG A 191 0.77 18.98 -14.95
CA ARG A 191 -0.08 19.50 -13.87
C ARG A 191 -0.93 18.42 -13.24
N CYS A 192 -1.26 18.61 -11.97
CA CYS A 192 -2.19 17.74 -11.25
C CYS A 192 -3.63 18.01 -11.71
N LEU A 193 -4.18 17.14 -12.54
CA LEU A 193 -5.52 17.30 -13.11
C LEU A 193 -6.41 16.11 -12.75
N PRO A 194 -7.75 16.28 -12.73
CA PRO A 194 -8.68 15.18 -12.50
C PRO A 194 -8.44 14.00 -13.45
N ALA A 195 -8.40 12.79 -12.90
CA ALA A 195 -8.43 11.55 -13.66
C ALA A 195 -9.86 11.27 -14.16
N ALA A 196 -9.99 10.58 -15.28
CA ALA A 196 -11.28 10.28 -15.91
C ALA A 196 -12.09 9.25 -15.11
N ASP A 197 -13.39 9.52 -15.01
CA ASP A 197 -14.42 8.60 -14.53
C ASP A 197 -14.76 7.53 -15.57
N LEU A 198 -15.46 6.47 -15.14
CA LEU A 198 -16.01 5.45 -16.03
C LEU A 198 -16.85 6.08 -17.16
N GLY A 199 -16.66 5.57 -18.37
CA GLY A 199 -17.28 6.07 -19.60
C GLY A 199 -16.67 7.35 -20.16
N GLN A 200 -15.78 8.03 -19.43
CA GLN A 200 -15.12 9.23 -19.94
C GLN A 200 -13.96 8.88 -20.88
N PRO A 201 -13.62 9.78 -21.83
CA PRO A 201 -12.49 9.57 -22.73
C PRO A 201 -11.16 9.46 -21.97
N CYS A 202 -10.30 8.54 -22.39
CA CYS A 202 -8.99 8.30 -21.79
C CYS A 202 -7.91 7.98 -22.84
N ARG A 203 -6.65 7.89 -22.38
CA ARG A 203 -5.52 7.32 -23.13
C ARG A 203 -4.56 6.56 -22.18
N LYS A 204 -3.78 5.60 -22.72
CA LYS A 204 -2.81 4.78 -21.95
C LYS A 204 -1.53 5.53 -21.53
N PHE A 205 -1.09 6.47 -22.37
CA PHE A 205 0.16 7.19 -22.18
C PHE A 205 -0.13 8.68 -22.18
N SER A 206 0.39 9.38 -21.18
CA SER A 206 0.35 10.84 -21.09
C SER A 206 1.16 11.44 -22.24
N GLY A 207 0.49 12.09 -23.18
CA GLY A 207 1.11 13.02 -24.13
C GLY A 207 0.57 14.42 -23.93
N VAL A 208 1.13 15.40 -24.63
CA VAL A 208 0.69 16.80 -24.53
C VAL A 208 -0.74 16.97 -24.99
N ASN A 209 -1.57 17.60 -24.14
CA ASN A 209 -3.01 17.83 -24.37
C ASN A 209 -3.82 16.54 -24.54
N ASP A 210 -3.34 15.42 -24.00
CA ASP A 210 -4.07 14.15 -24.09
C ASP A 210 -5.17 14.00 -23.03
N ARG A 211 -6.07 13.06 -23.32
CA ARG A 211 -7.14 12.63 -22.42
C ARG A 211 -6.55 12.12 -21.10
N PRO A 212 -7.19 12.40 -19.96
CA PRO A 212 -6.70 12.00 -18.65
C PRO A 212 -6.60 10.45 -18.54
N PRO A 213 -5.69 9.93 -17.69
CA PRO A 213 -5.75 8.54 -17.29
C PRO A 213 -7.03 8.28 -16.49
N CYS A 214 -7.44 7.02 -16.43
CA CYS A 214 -8.59 6.64 -15.62
C CYS A 214 -8.29 6.70 -14.13
N LYS A 215 -9.33 6.86 -13.31
CA LYS A 215 -9.23 6.67 -11.85
C LYS A 215 -8.75 5.24 -11.53
N ALA A 216 -8.26 5.05 -10.31
CA ALA A 216 -7.55 3.83 -9.90
C ALA A 216 -8.39 2.54 -9.97
N ASP A 217 -9.71 2.66 -10.05
CA ASP A 217 -10.71 1.60 -10.17
C ASP A 217 -11.15 1.32 -11.62
N ALA A 218 -10.49 1.95 -12.60
CA ALA A 218 -10.81 1.83 -14.01
C ALA A 218 -9.55 1.66 -14.86
N VAL A 219 -9.73 1.11 -16.06
CA VAL A 219 -8.67 0.97 -17.06
C VAL A 219 -9.10 1.63 -18.36
N CYS A 220 -8.14 2.20 -19.08
CA CYS A 220 -8.41 2.76 -20.39
C CYS A 220 -8.53 1.64 -21.44
N ASP A 221 -9.73 1.46 -22.00
CA ASP A 221 -9.92 0.66 -23.21
C ASP A 221 -9.27 1.39 -24.37
N LEU A 222 -8.24 0.80 -24.97
CA LEU A 222 -7.47 1.44 -26.05
C LEU A 222 -8.16 1.39 -27.41
N GLN A 223 -9.12 0.48 -27.59
CA GLN A 223 -9.93 0.39 -28.80
C GLN A 223 -10.99 1.47 -28.78
N GLN A 224 -11.67 1.65 -27.64
CA GLN A 224 -12.75 2.62 -27.51
C GLN A 224 -12.25 4.00 -27.09
N GLY A 225 -11.07 4.08 -26.46
CA GLY A 225 -10.52 5.31 -25.91
C GLY A 225 -11.35 5.87 -24.75
N ILE A 226 -12.00 5.01 -23.97
CA ILE A 226 -12.82 5.36 -22.80
C ILE A 226 -12.44 4.53 -21.57
N CYS A 227 -12.64 5.10 -20.39
CA CYS A 227 -12.44 4.38 -19.13
C CYS A 227 -13.53 3.34 -18.95
N VAL A 228 -13.12 2.09 -18.79
CA VAL A 228 -14.01 0.97 -18.50
C VAL A 228 -13.64 0.37 -17.14
N ALA A 229 -14.55 -0.41 -16.57
CA ALA A 229 -14.27 -1.13 -15.34
C ALA A 229 -13.08 -2.08 -15.54
N LEU A 230 -12.34 -2.32 -14.45
CA LEU A 230 -11.28 -3.33 -14.48
C LEU A 230 -11.87 -4.70 -14.86
N PRO A 231 -11.19 -5.48 -15.73
CA PRO A 231 -11.70 -6.77 -16.18
C PRO A 231 -11.73 -7.78 -15.03
N GLY A 232 -12.86 -8.47 -14.88
CA GLY A 232 -13.07 -9.53 -13.91
C GLY A 232 -12.47 -10.87 -14.35
N ALA A 233 -12.59 -11.89 -13.50
CA ALA A 233 -12.13 -13.23 -13.83
C ALA A 233 -12.82 -13.77 -15.10
N GLY A 234 -12.01 -14.31 -16.01
CA GLY A 234 -12.44 -14.82 -17.32
C GLY A 234 -12.37 -13.79 -18.45
N GLU A 235 -12.12 -12.51 -18.15
CA GLU A 235 -12.05 -11.44 -19.16
C GLU A 235 -10.61 -11.16 -19.62
N ASP A 236 -10.45 -10.60 -20.82
CA ASP A 236 -9.16 -10.21 -21.38
C ASP A 236 -8.53 -9.07 -20.54
N CYS A 237 -7.22 -9.17 -20.25
CA CYS A 237 -6.45 -8.13 -19.55
C CYS A 237 -5.32 -7.54 -20.42
N PRO A 238 -5.66 -6.73 -21.45
CA PRO A 238 -4.68 -6.18 -22.40
C PRO A 238 -3.68 -5.19 -21.77
N ASN A 239 -3.96 -4.70 -20.56
CA ASN A 239 -3.09 -3.77 -19.81
C ASN A 239 -2.45 -4.40 -18.58
N LEU A 240 -2.48 -5.72 -18.43
CA LEU A 240 -1.92 -6.44 -17.27
C LEU A 240 -2.59 -6.12 -15.93
N VAL A 241 -3.77 -5.51 -15.94
CA VAL A 241 -4.54 -5.16 -14.74
C VAL A 241 -5.88 -5.87 -14.79
N CYS A 242 -6.30 -6.39 -13.64
CA CYS A 242 -7.59 -7.03 -13.40
C CYS A 242 -8.31 -6.38 -12.23
N ALA A 243 -9.62 -6.62 -12.15
CA ALA A 243 -10.42 -6.26 -10.99
C ALA A 243 -9.87 -6.95 -9.72
N PRO A 244 -10.19 -6.41 -8.53
CA PRO A 244 -9.90 -7.10 -7.28
C PRO A 244 -10.36 -8.57 -7.32
N GLY A 245 -9.53 -9.48 -6.83
CA GLY A 245 -9.82 -10.93 -6.86
C GLY A 245 -9.33 -11.68 -8.10
N ALA A 246 -8.66 -11.03 -9.04
CA ALA A 246 -8.05 -11.68 -10.21
C ALA A 246 -6.63 -11.20 -10.50
N ILE A 247 -5.86 -12.04 -11.20
CA ILE A 247 -4.52 -11.74 -11.70
C ILE A 247 -4.44 -11.92 -13.20
N CYS A 248 -3.71 -11.05 -13.89
CA CYS A 248 -3.55 -11.15 -15.33
C CYS A 248 -2.47 -12.20 -15.66
N ARG A 249 -2.86 -13.29 -16.34
CA ARG A 249 -1.91 -14.31 -16.78
C ARG A 249 -1.80 -14.37 -18.29
N GLY A 250 -0.57 -14.54 -18.76
CA GLY A 250 -0.31 -14.93 -20.14
C GLY A 250 -0.86 -16.32 -20.42
N VAL A 251 -1.52 -16.47 -21.56
CA VAL A 251 -1.90 -17.78 -22.07
C VAL A 251 -0.64 -18.59 -22.45
N PRO A 252 -0.68 -19.94 -22.31
CA PRO A 252 0.41 -20.81 -22.75
C PRO A 252 0.74 -20.60 -24.24
N GLU A 253 2.00 -20.85 -24.61
CA GLU A 253 2.44 -20.79 -26.02
C GLU A 253 1.52 -21.64 -26.92
N GLY A 254 0.93 -21.01 -27.95
CA GLY A 254 0.05 -21.66 -28.92
C GLY A 254 -1.44 -21.33 -28.82
N ALA A 255 -1.88 -20.61 -27.78
CA ALA A 255 -3.23 -20.05 -27.66
C ALA A 255 -3.29 -18.59 -28.18
N PRO A 256 -4.47 -18.05 -28.57
CA PRO A 256 -4.57 -16.68 -29.07
C PRO A 256 -4.02 -15.69 -28.03
N THR A 257 -3.12 -14.81 -28.49
CA THR A 257 -2.25 -13.83 -27.80
C THR A 257 -2.90 -12.84 -26.82
N ARG A 258 -3.86 -13.25 -25.99
CA ARG A 258 -4.53 -12.38 -25.03
C ARG A 258 -4.32 -12.90 -23.62
N ASN A 259 -3.72 -12.06 -22.79
CA ASN A 259 -3.67 -12.32 -21.35
C ASN A 259 -5.11 -12.31 -20.82
N VAL A 260 -5.42 -13.21 -19.89
CA VAL A 260 -6.75 -13.33 -19.31
C VAL A 260 -6.65 -13.14 -17.79
N CYS A 261 -7.62 -12.44 -17.23
CA CYS A 261 -7.80 -12.35 -15.78
C CYS A 261 -8.21 -13.70 -15.24
N GLN A 262 -7.32 -14.36 -14.51
CA GLN A 262 -7.64 -15.58 -13.80
C GLN A 262 -8.07 -15.23 -12.38
N ALA A 263 -9.20 -15.80 -11.94
CA ALA A 263 -9.61 -15.72 -10.53
C ALA A 263 -8.47 -16.23 -9.65
N LEU A 264 -8.24 -15.52 -8.55
CA LEU A 264 -7.36 -16.03 -7.51
C LEU A 264 -7.90 -17.37 -6.99
N LEU A 265 -6.99 -18.31 -6.76
CA LEU A 265 -7.29 -19.64 -6.27
C LEU A 265 -7.82 -19.54 -4.83
N PRO A 266 -8.93 -20.23 -4.51
CA PRO A 266 -9.40 -20.32 -3.13
C PRO A 266 -8.46 -21.19 -2.29
N ALA A 267 -8.72 -21.21 -0.99
CA ALA A 267 -8.12 -22.17 -0.06
C ALA A 267 -8.14 -23.61 -0.60
N GLY A 268 -7.02 -24.32 -0.43
CA GLY A 268 -6.81 -25.68 -0.94
C GLY A 268 -6.49 -25.76 -2.44
N GLY A 269 -6.57 -24.65 -3.19
CA GLY A 269 -6.22 -24.63 -4.61
C GLY A 269 -4.72 -24.83 -4.83
N HIS A 270 -4.31 -25.62 -5.83
CA HIS A 270 -2.89 -25.86 -6.08
C HIS A 270 -2.17 -24.61 -6.61
N CYS A 271 -1.08 -24.23 -5.97
CA CYS A 271 -0.32 -23.03 -6.29
C CYS A 271 1.17 -23.29 -6.43
N THR A 272 1.85 -22.42 -7.18
CA THR A 272 3.30 -22.40 -7.31
C THR A 272 3.94 -21.11 -6.82
N VAL A 273 3.16 -20.01 -6.78
CA VAL A 273 3.55 -18.71 -6.22
C VAL A 273 2.38 -18.12 -5.44
N ALA A 274 2.68 -17.17 -4.56
CA ALA A 274 1.75 -16.64 -3.56
C ALA A 274 0.60 -15.85 -4.20
N GLU A 275 0.92 -15.10 -5.25
CA GLU A 275 0.03 -14.21 -6.00
C GLU A 275 -1.08 -14.95 -6.74
N GLN A 276 -1.00 -16.29 -6.81
CA GLN A 276 -2.03 -17.13 -7.40
C GLN A 276 -3.22 -17.33 -6.44
N CYS A 277 -3.02 -17.11 -5.15
CA CYS A 277 -3.96 -17.41 -4.09
C CYS A 277 -4.76 -16.18 -3.71
N ALA A 278 -6.04 -16.36 -3.38
CA ALA A 278 -6.88 -15.26 -2.89
C ALA A 278 -6.31 -14.64 -1.61
N SER A 279 -5.66 -15.48 -0.80
CA SER A 279 -4.93 -15.12 0.42
C SER A 279 -3.55 -14.51 0.19
N ASP A 280 -3.05 -14.47 -1.06
CA ASP A 280 -1.66 -14.15 -1.38
C ASP A 280 -0.64 -15.04 -0.65
N ILE A 281 -1.04 -16.27 -0.29
CA ILE A 281 -0.22 -17.23 0.45
C ILE A 281 -0.29 -18.59 -0.22
N CYS A 282 0.86 -19.03 -0.73
CA CYS A 282 1.06 -20.38 -1.25
C CYS A 282 1.98 -21.16 -0.31
N ASP A 283 1.46 -22.22 0.32
CA ASP A 283 2.27 -23.12 1.14
C ASP A 283 3.28 -23.84 0.24
N ARG A 284 4.57 -23.63 0.48
CA ARG A 284 5.64 -24.24 -0.31
C ARG A 284 5.80 -25.73 -0.07
N ALA A 285 5.39 -26.23 1.10
CA ALA A 285 5.49 -27.65 1.44
C ALA A 285 4.39 -28.47 0.76
N THR A 286 3.16 -27.95 0.75
CA THR A 286 1.99 -28.67 0.19
C THR A 286 1.60 -28.21 -1.20
N GLN A 287 2.16 -27.10 -1.69
CA GLN A 287 1.79 -26.45 -2.96
C GLN A 287 0.29 -26.14 -3.04
N THR A 288 -0.29 -25.65 -1.95
CA THR A 288 -1.70 -25.28 -1.86
C THR A 288 -1.88 -23.88 -1.30
N CYS A 289 -2.85 -23.15 -1.86
CA CYS A 289 -3.31 -21.88 -1.35
C CYS A 289 -3.90 -22.08 0.02
N LEU A 290 -3.45 -21.31 0.99
CA LEU A 290 -4.03 -21.36 2.32
C LEU A 290 -5.28 -20.49 2.35
N ALA A 291 -6.28 -20.86 3.15
CA ALA A 291 -7.43 -19.98 3.33
C ALA A 291 -6.96 -18.70 4.02
N SER A 292 -7.51 -17.59 3.58
CA SER A 292 -7.47 -16.31 4.27
C SER A 292 -7.84 -16.46 5.76
N ASP A 293 -8.76 -17.37 6.05
CA ASP A 293 -9.42 -17.54 7.34
C ASP A 293 -8.86 -18.73 8.13
N ALA A 294 -8.00 -19.55 7.50
CA ALA A 294 -7.50 -20.81 8.07
C ALA A 294 -6.34 -20.60 9.04
N HIS A 295 -5.82 -19.38 9.13
CA HIS A 295 -4.85 -18.99 10.13
C HIS A 295 -5.57 -18.35 11.31
N VAL A 296 -6.13 -19.21 12.16
CA VAL A 296 -6.12 -18.95 13.61
C VAL A 296 -4.96 -19.75 14.15
N CYS A 297 -3.81 -19.10 14.39
CA CYS A 297 -2.66 -19.78 14.94
C CYS A 297 -2.99 -20.27 16.35
N SER A 298 -3.26 -21.57 16.46
CA SER A 298 -3.63 -22.23 17.71
C SER A 298 -2.37 -22.81 18.34
N PHE A 299 -1.86 -22.14 19.38
CA PHE A 299 -0.79 -22.64 20.25
C PHE A 299 -1.34 -22.83 21.66
#